data_AF-A0A7S4BL22-F1
#
_entry.id   AF-A0A7S4BL22-F1
#
_cell.length_a   1.000
_cell.length_b   1.000
_cell.length_c   1.000
_cell.angle_alpha   90.00
_cell.angle_beta   90.00
_cell.angle_gamma   90.00
#
_symmetry.space_group_name_H-M   'P 1'
#
loop_
_entity.id
_entity.type
_entity.pdbx_description
1 polymer ?
#
loop_
_entity_poly.entity_id
_entity_poly.type
_entity_poly.pdbx_seq_one_letter_code
_entity_poly.pdbx_strand_id
1 'polypeptide(L)'
;MLRHPTAPHRGGRSADLLKVKSARDDEALVIGHEAGKGKHAGRLGALLCRLRSGVTFKVGTGFSNAQRESPPPVGAVITFRYFELTQAHVPRFPAFHRIRPDVQWDV
;
A
#
# COMPACT_ATOMS: atom_id res chain seq x y z
N MET A 1 3.43 18.09 11.38
CA MET A 1 4.30 17.60 12.49
C MET A 1 3.82 18.29 13.76
N LEU A 2 3.83 17.58 14.89
CA LEU A 2 3.53 18.16 16.19
C LEU A 2 4.77 17.99 17.07
N ARG A 3 5.32 19.09 17.59
CA ARG A 3 6.52 19.11 18.42
C ARG A 3 6.13 19.60 19.82
N HIS A 4 6.53 18.89 20.87
CA HIS A 4 6.39 19.37 22.23
C HIS A 4 7.28 20.61 22.41
N PRO A 5 6.72 21.78 22.78
CA PRO A 5 7.40 23.07 22.64
C PRO A 5 8.66 23.19 23.49
N THR A 6 8.70 22.53 24.65
CA THR A 6 9.80 22.63 25.62
C THR A 6 10.66 21.36 25.71
N ALA A 7 10.39 20.33 24.89
CA ALA A 7 11.12 19.07 25.00
C ALA A 7 12.53 19.17 24.37
N PRO A 8 13.59 18.70 25.08
CA PRO A 8 14.94 18.65 24.52
C PRO A 8 15.01 17.68 23.34
N HIS A 9 16.03 17.84 22.49
CA HIS A 9 16.26 16.91 21.39
C HIS A 9 16.59 15.50 21.91
N ARG A 10 15.99 14.47 21.31
CA ARG A 10 16.25 13.06 21.60
C ARG A 10 16.36 12.28 20.30
N GLY A 11 17.31 11.35 20.21
CA GLY A 11 17.40 10.43 19.08
C GLY A 11 16.30 9.36 19.13
N GLY A 12 15.78 8.95 17.97
CA GLY A 12 14.78 7.88 17.85
C GLY A 12 13.33 8.37 17.84
N ARG A 13 12.39 7.44 18.04
CA ARG A 13 10.95 7.74 18.11
C ARG A 13 10.60 8.20 19.52
N SER A 14 9.90 9.32 19.66
CA SER A 14 9.42 9.84 20.93
C SER A 14 8.03 10.47 20.78
N ALA A 15 7.34 10.64 21.91
CA ALA A 15 6.09 11.41 21.96
C ALA A 15 6.30 12.92 21.76
N ASP A 16 7.55 13.39 21.89
CA ASP A 16 7.92 14.81 21.77
C ASP A 16 7.89 15.31 20.31
N LEU A 17 7.88 14.41 19.33
CA LEU A 17 7.83 14.74 17.91
C LEU A 17 6.96 13.74 17.14
N LEU A 18 5.72 14.12 16.86
CA LEU A 18 4.74 13.28 16.15
C LEU A 18 4.62 13.68 14.68
N LYS A 19 4.62 12.66 13.82
CA LYS A 19 4.31 12.79 12.38
C LYS A 19 2.85 12.43 12.14
N VAL A 20 2.07 13.40 11.72
CA VAL A 20 0.66 13.22 11.34
C VAL A 20 0.53 13.46 9.83
N LYS A 21 -0.11 12.51 9.14
CA LYS A 21 -0.48 12.59 7.72
C LYS A 21 -1.85 11.96 7.55
N SER A 22 -2.71 12.58 6.74
CA SER A 22 -3.96 11.96 6.29
C SER A 22 -3.67 10.89 5.25
N ALA A 23 -4.31 9.75 5.37
CA ALA A 23 -4.27 8.69 4.37
C ALA A 23 -5.57 8.68 3.54
N ARG A 24 -5.48 8.17 2.32
CA ARG A 24 -6.59 8.01 1.38
C ARG A 24 -6.68 6.54 0.99
N ASP A 25 -7.89 6.08 0.76
CA ASP A 25 -8.17 4.73 0.29
C ASP A 25 -8.74 4.82 -1.14
N ASP A 26 -8.43 3.84 -1.98
CA ASP A 26 -8.97 3.71 -3.34
C ASP A 26 -8.91 2.23 -3.77
N GLU A 27 -9.60 1.90 -4.86
CA GLU A 27 -9.72 0.55 -5.40
C GLU A 27 -8.78 0.34 -6.60
N ALA A 28 -8.23 -0.87 -6.70
CA ALA A 28 -7.43 -1.27 -7.85
C ALA A 28 -7.65 -2.74 -8.22
N LEU A 29 -7.56 -3.03 -9.52
CA LEU A 29 -7.58 -4.39 -10.05
C LEU A 29 -6.20 -5.01 -9.94
N VAL A 30 -6.10 -6.22 -9.39
CA VAL A 30 -4.87 -7.01 -9.44
C VAL A 30 -4.70 -7.58 -10.85
N ILE A 31 -3.65 -7.16 -11.54
CA ILE A 31 -3.34 -7.59 -12.92
C ILE A 31 -2.13 -8.54 -12.98
N GLY A 32 -1.42 -8.72 -11.87
CA GLY A 32 -0.29 -9.64 -11.80
C GLY A 32 0.35 -9.69 -10.42
N HIS A 33 1.32 -10.59 -10.26
CA HIS A 33 2.13 -10.74 -9.05
C HIS A 33 3.61 -10.59 -9.39
N GLU A 34 4.38 -10.00 -8.48
CA GLU A 34 5.83 -10.00 -8.54
C GLU A 34 6.42 -10.85 -7.42
N ALA A 35 7.39 -11.70 -7.78
CA ALA A 35 8.11 -12.53 -6.84
C ALA A 35 8.89 -11.67 -5.82
N GLY A 36 8.83 -12.07 -4.56
CA GLY A 36 9.58 -11.43 -3.49
C GLY A 36 11.07 -11.73 -3.57
N LYS A 37 11.86 -10.85 -2.93
CA LYS A 37 13.31 -10.99 -2.76
C LYS A 37 13.66 -11.02 -1.27
N GLY A 38 14.86 -11.51 -0.93
CA GLY A 38 15.34 -11.57 0.46
C GLY A 38 14.38 -12.38 1.35
N LYS A 39 13.87 -11.77 2.43
CA LYS A 39 12.93 -12.41 3.37
C LYS A 39 11.60 -12.87 2.73
N HIS A 40 11.30 -12.44 1.51
CA HIS A 40 10.12 -12.82 0.75
C HIS A 40 10.44 -13.65 -0.49
N ALA A 41 11.65 -14.20 -0.61
CA ALA A 41 11.98 -15.14 -1.69
C ALA A 41 11.00 -16.34 -1.68
N GLY A 42 10.56 -16.75 -2.88
CA GLY A 42 9.62 -17.88 -3.06
C GLY A 42 8.15 -17.56 -2.79
N ARG A 43 7.81 -16.33 -2.41
CA ARG A 43 6.43 -15.89 -2.11
C ARG A 43 6.13 -14.50 -2.67
N LEU A 44 4.94 -13.97 -2.43
CA LEU A 44 4.55 -12.66 -2.94
C LEU A 44 5.51 -11.55 -2.47
N GLY A 45 6.09 -10.83 -3.42
CA GLY A 45 6.79 -9.57 -3.20
C GLY A 45 5.82 -8.40 -3.23
N ALA A 46 5.13 -8.23 -4.37
CA ALA A 46 4.16 -7.18 -4.61
C ALA A 46 3.04 -7.63 -5.55
N LEU A 47 1.88 -7.00 -5.44
CA LEU A 47 0.84 -7.06 -6.47
C LEU A 47 1.13 -5.99 -7.52
N LEU A 48 0.98 -6.34 -8.80
CA LEU A 48 0.86 -5.38 -9.88
C LEU A 48 -0.62 -5.04 -10.03
N CYS A 49 -0.96 -3.77 -9.87
CA CYS A 49 -2.33 -3.28 -9.81
C CYS A 49 -2.59 -2.22 -10.88
N ARG A 50 -3.86 -2.07 -11.28
CA ARG A 50 -4.33 -1.04 -12.21
C ARG A 50 -5.48 -0.25 -11.58
N LEU A 51 -5.37 1.08 -11.59
CA LEU A 51 -6.47 1.98 -11.21
C LEU A 51 -7.53 2.05 -12.32
N ARG A 52 -8.73 2.55 -11.99
CA ARG A 52 -9.78 2.82 -13.00
C ARG A 52 -9.32 3.83 -14.05
N SER A 53 -8.39 4.72 -13.71
CA SER A 53 -7.75 5.64 -14.66
C SER A 53 -6.80 4.96 -15.67
N GLY A 54 -6.54 3.66 -15.53
CA GLY A 54 -5.59 2.91 -16.36
C GLY A 54 -4.15 2.91 -15.86
N VAL A 55 -3.82 3.76 -14.86
CA VAL A 55 -2.48 3.82 -14.27
C VAL A 55 -2.13 2.49 -13.59
N THR A 56 -0.96 1.94 -13.93
CA THR A 56 -0.42 0.73 -13.32
C THR A 56 0.62 1.06 -12.26
N PHE A 57 0.60 0.32 -11.15
CA PHE A 57 1.49 0.54 -10.03
C PHE A 57 1.63 -0.72 -9.19
N LYS A 58 2.61 -0.73 -8.27
CA LYS A 58 2.90 -1.89 -7.42
C LYS A 58 2.45 -1.64 -5.98
N VAL A 59 1.85 -2.65 -5.35
CA VAL A 59 1.54 -2.68 -3.92
C VAL A 59 2.40 -3.76 -3.27
N GLY A 60 3.44 -3.36 -2.54
CA GLY A 60 4.43 -4.28 -1.94
C GLY A 60 4.34 -4.44 -0.42
N THR A 61 3.49 -3.67 0.24
CA THR A 61 3.37 -3.63 1.71
C THR A 61 1.91 -3.77 2.15
N GLY A 62 1.67 -3.99 3.43
CA GLY A 62 0.32 -4.16 3.99
C GLY A 62 -0.18 -5.61 4.04
N PHE A 63 0.57 -6.56 3.47
CA PHE A 63 0.21 -7.99 3.52
C PHE A 63 0.65 -8.65 4.83
N SER A 64 -0.22 -9.52 5.36
CA SER A 64 0.17 -10.52 6.35
C SER A 64 1.08 -11.59 5.72
N ASN A 65 1.76 -12.38 6.55
CA ASN A 65 2.56 -13.51 6.03
C ASN A 65 1.66 -14.51 5.28
N ALA A 66 0.48 -14.83 5.81
CA ALA A 66 -0.48 -15.73 5.14
C ALA A 66 -0.91 -15.20 3.77
N GLN A 67 -1.14 -13.89 3.64
CA GLN A 67 -1.44 -13.25 2.35
C GLN A 67 -0.26 -13.23 1.39
N ARG A 68 0.98 -13.43 1.85
CA ARG A 68 2.12 -13.59 0.95
C ARG A 68 2.25 -15.01 0.42
N GLU A 69 1.87 -16.01 1.21
CA GLU A 69 1.81 -17.40 0.79
C GLU A 69 0.60 -17.65 -0.14
N SER A 70 -0.54 -17.02 0.15
CA SER A 70 -1.75 -17.07 -0.65
C SER A 70 -2.19 -15.64 -1.05
N PRO A 71 -1.59 -15.08 -2.12
CA PRO A 71 -1.84 -13.71 -2.53
C PRO A 71 -3.25 -13.49 -3.10
N PRO A 72 -3.80 -12.26 -2.98
CA PRO A 72 -5.00 -11.89 -3.72
C PRO A 72 -4.86 -12.24 -5.20
N PRO A 73 -5.79 -13.02 -5.80
CA PRO A 73 -5.62 -13.55 -7.14
C PRO A 73 -5.66 -12.45 -8.20
N VAL A 74 -5.07 -12.71 -9.36
CA VAL A 74 -5.25 -11.85 -10.55
C VAL A 74 -6.74 -11.80 -10.90
N GLY A 75 -7.25 -10.60 -11.22
CA GLY A 75 -8.67 -10.33 -11.43
C GLY A 75 -9.41 -9.86 -10.17
N ALA A 76 -8.84 -10.02 -8.97
CA ALA A 76 -9.46 -9.50 -7.76
C ALA A 76 -9.37 -7.97 -7.69
N VAL A 77 -10.40 -7.34 -7.14
CA VAL A 77 -10.37 -5.92 -6.72
C VAL A 77 -9.89 -5.84 -5.28
N ILE A 78 -8.97 -4.92 -5.02
CA ILE A 78 -8.46 -4.63 -3.67
C ILE A 78 -8.70 -3.18 -3.32
N THR A 79 -8.93 -2.90 -2.04
CA THR A 79 -8.73 -1.55 -1.50
C THR A 79 -7.27 -1.44 -1.05
N PHE A 80 -6.62 -0.35 -1.46
CA PHE A 80 -5.28 0.00 -0.98
C PHE A 80 -5.31 1.40 -0.36
N ARG A 81 -4.39 1.64 0.58
CA ARG A 81 -4.20 2.92 1.25
C ARG A 81 -2.95 3.60 0.74
N TYR A 82 -3.00 4.91 0.53
CA TYR A 82 -1.87 5.73 0.10
C TYR A 82 -1.94 7.13 0.73
N PHE A 83 -0.89 7.94 0.60
CA PHE A 83 -0.87 9.28 1.23
C PHE A 83 -1.02 10.43 0.23
N GLU A 84 -0.56 10.23 -1.00
CA GLU A 84 -0.44 11.29 -2.00
C GLU A 84 -0.22 10.65 -3.39
N LEU A 85 -0.48 11.39 -4.46
CA LEU A 85 -0.22 10.96 -5.84
C LEU A 85 1.09 11.60 -6.33
N THR A 86 1.77 10.94 -7.27
CA THR A 86 2.81 11.60 -8.08
C THR A 86 2.17 12.55 -9.11
N GLN A 87 2.98 13.36 -9.80
CA GLN A 87 2.52 14.17 -10.93
C GLN A 87 1.89 13.33 -12.06
N ALA A 88 2.34 12.07 -12.21
CA ALA A 88 1.77 11.11 -13.15
C ALA A 88 0.56 10.35 -12.58
N HIS A 89 -0.06 10.85 -11.49
CA HIS A 89 -1.22 10.24 -10.82
C HIS A 89 -0.99 8.82 -10.27
N VAL A 90 0.27 8.47 -9.98
CA VAL A 90 0.61 7.18 -9.37
C VAL A 90 0.54 7.29 -7.84
N PRO A 91 -0.17 6.39 -7.13
CA PRO A 91 -0.19 6.39 -5.67
C PRO A 91 1.20 6.25 -5.04
N ARG A 92 1.52 7.13 -4.08
CA ARG A 92 2.75 7.07 -3.29
C ARG A 92 2.53 6.36 -1.96
N PHE A 93 3.46 5.47 -1.65
CA PHE A 93 3.45 4.59 -0.47
C PHE A 93 2.19 3.71 -0.37
N PRO A 94 1.78 3.02 -1.46
CA PRO A 94 0.59 2.20 -1.42
C PRO A 94 0.81 0.97 -0.52
N ALA A 95 -0.17 0.72 0.35
CA ALA A 95 -0.23 -0.45 1.20
C ALA A 95 -1.57 -1.16 0.99
N PHE A 96 -1.52 -2.49 0.84
CA PHE A 96 -2.71 -3.32 0.76
C PHE A 96 -3.54 -3.16 2.04
N HIS A 97 -4.87 -3.04 1.88
CA HIS A 97 -5.80 -2.99 3.00
C HIS A 97 -6.67 -4.25 3.06
N ARG A 98 -7.41 -4.55 1.99
CA ARG A 98 -8.30 -5.73 1.91
C ARG A 98 -8.70 -6.07 0.47
N ILE A 99 -9.18 -7.29 0.27
CA ILE A 99 -9.89 -7.69 -0.96
C ILE A 99 -11.33 -7.15 -0.91
N ARG A 100 -11.88 -6.77 -2.06
CA ARG A 100 -13.24 -6.27 -2.24
C ARG A 100 -14.04 -7.21 -3.17
N PRO A 101 -14.57 -8.33 -2.65
CA PRO A 101 -15.36 -9.26 -3.46
C PRO A 101 -16.70 -8.68 -3.90
N ASP A 102 -17.13 -7.60 -3.25
CA ASP A 102 -18.36 -6.85 -3.51
C ASP A 102 -18.24 -5.85 -4.66
N VAL A 103 -17.03 -5.57 -5.13
CA VAL A 103 -16.78 -4.59 -6.19
C VAL A 103 -16.55 -5.32 -7.51
N GLN A 104 -17.41 -5.05 -8.50
CA GLN A 104 -17.16 -5.44 -9.88
C GLN A 104 -16.23 -4.43 -10.55
N TRP A 105 -15.26 -4.94 -11.31
CA TRP A 105 -14.33 -4.13 -12.08
C TRP A 105 -14.88 -3.94 -13.48
N ASP A 106 -15.74 -2.94 -13.63
CA ASP A 106 -16.27 -2.56 -14.94
C ASP A 106 -15.18 -1.84 -15.75
N VAL A 107 -14.97 -2.31 -16.98
CA VAL A 107 -13.97 -1.79 -17.94
C VAL A 107 -14.52 -0.59 -18.69
#